data_AF-A0A9J5WW95-F1
#
_entry.id   AF-A0A9J5WW95-F1
#
_cell.length_a   1.000
_cell.length_b   1.000
_cell.length_c   1.000
_cell.angle_alpha   90.00
_cell.angle_beta   90.00
_cell.angle_gamma   90.00
#
_symmetry.space_group_name_H-M   'P 1'
#
loop_
_entity.id
_entity.type
_entity.pdbx_description
1 polymer ?
#
loop_
_entity_poly.entity_id
_entity_poly.type
_entity_poly.pdbx_seq_one_letter_code
_entity_poly.pdbx_strand_id
1 'polypeptide(L)'
;MPIRGKDVRCTAKVLNMLLGTPNFEDENFNRLKENPPYRDIHHTLCGVEYIARWDRSKDTGRHSTLYYANFNQVARVWLEIVCSVLLLAKHLTDVTRDRVVLVCMLMKGMLINVGAILR
;
A
#
# COMPACT_ATOMS: atom_id res chain seq x y z
N MET A 1 17.40 -0.79 -16.21
CA MET A 1 17.79 0.60 -16.53
C MET A 1 19.30 0.66 -16.39
N PRO A 2 20.05 1.00 -17.45
CA PRO A 2 21.50 0.91 -17.39
C PRO A 2 22.09 1.99 -16.48
N ILE A 3 22.87 1.58 -15.48
CA ILE A 3 23.65 2.48 -14.64
C ILE A 3 25.07 2.47 -15.21
N ARG A 4 25.54 3.61 -15.73
CA ARG A 4 26.85 3.73 -16.39
C ARG A 4 27.06 2.70 -17.51
N GLY A 5 26.03 2.43 -18.30
CA GLY A 5 26.09 1.50 -19.43
C GLY A 5 26.03 0.01 -19.06
N LYS A 6 25.91 -0.35 -17.78
CA LYS A 6 25.67 -1.72 -17.34
C LYS A 6 24.20 -1.89 -16.96
N ASP A 7 23.53 -2.89 -17.53
CA ASP A 7 22.17 -3.21 -17.13
C ASP A 7 22.18 -3.88 -15.75
N VAL A 8 21.82 -3.11 -14.73
CA VAL A 8 21.71 -3.62 -13.36
C VAL A 8 20.30 -4.15 -13.21
N ARG A 9 20.17 -5.46 -13.01
CA ARG A 9 18.89 -6.11 -12.74
C ARG A 9 18.38 -5.70 -11.35
N CYS A 10 17.54 -4.67 -11.31
CA CYS A 10 16.86 -4.19 -10.11
C CYS A 10 15.71 -5.14 -9.76
N THR A 11 16.01 -6.20 -9.00
CA THR A 11 15.01 -7.17 -8.53
C THR A 11 14.60 -6.84 -7.09
N ALA A 12 13.42 -7.28 -6.68
CA ALA A 12 12.96 -7.15 -5.29
C ALA A 12 13.98 -7.72 -4.29
N LYS A 13 14.60 -8.86 -4.62
CA LYS A 13 15.65 -9.49 -3.82
C LYS A 13 16.88 -8.60 -3.65
N VAL A 14 17.32 -7.93 -4.72
CA VAL A 14 18.48 -7.00 -4.67
C VAL A 14 18.13 -5.77 -3.83
N LEU A 15 16.93 -5.22 -3.99
CA LEU A 15 16.46 -4.09 -3.18
C LEU A 15 16.38 -4.47 -1.70
N ASN A 16 15.83 -5.64 -1.38
CA ASN A 16 15.75 -6.13 -0.01
C ASN A 16 17.14 -6.32 0.62
N MET A 17 18.08 -6.91 -0.13
CA MET A 17 19.47 -7.05 0.31
C MET A 17 20.12 -5.69 0.59
N LEU A 18 19.90 -4.70 -0.27
CA LEU A 18 20.44 -3.36 -0.12
C LEU A 18 19.87 -2.63 1.11
N LEU A 19 18.58 -2.81 1.38
CA LEU A 19 17.87 -2.18 2.50
C LEU A 19 17.98 -2.97 3.82
N GLY A 20 18.60 -4.16 3.81
CA GLY A 20 18.66 -5.04 4.97
C GLY A 20 17.30 -5.62 5.38
N THR A 21 16.34 -5.70 4.46
CA THR A 21 14.99 -6.21 4.73
C THR A 21 14.84 -7.67 4.30
N PRO A 22 13.96 -8.45 4.94
CA PRO A 22 13.72 -9.83 4.53
C PRO A 22 13.02 -9.89 3.16
N ASN A 23 13.37 -10.90 2.37
CA ASN A 23 12.75 -11.15 1.06
C ASN A 23 11.64 -12.20 1.19
N PHE A 24 10.46 -11.78 1.64
CA PHE A 24 9.26 -12.61 1.72
C PHE A 24 8.58 -12.78 0.35
N GLU A 25 7.72 -13.78 0.18
CA GLU A 25 6.83 -13.78 -0.99
C GLU A 25 5.81 -12.65 -0.86
N ASP A 26 5.57 -11.92 -1.96
CA ASP A 26 4.67 -10.75 -2.02
C ASP A 26 3.19 -11.15 -2.16
N GLU A 27 2.90 -12.45 -2.10
CA GLU A 27 1.57 -13.04 -2.32
C GLU A 27 0.51 -12.44 -1.39
N ASN A 28 0.86 -12.11 -0.14
CA ASN A 28 -0.07 -11.48 0.80
C ASN A 28 -0.55 -10.11 0.32
N PHE A 29 0.35 -9.25 -0.18
CA PHE A 29 -0.02 -7.92 -0.64
C PHE A 29 -0.86 -7.99 -1.92
N ASN A 30 -0.44 -8.81 -2.89
CA ASN A 30 -1.19 -8.99 -4.14
C ASN A 30 -2.56 -9.63 -3.91
N ARG A 31 -2.65 -10.65 -3.03
CA ARG A 31 -3.93 -11.28 -2.66
C ARG A 31 -4.88 -10.29 -2.00
N LEU A 32 -4.39 -9.48 -1.07
CA LEU A 32 -5.20 -8.48 -0.38
C LEU A 32 -5.58 -7.30 -1.28
N LYS A 33 -4.76 -6.96 -2.27
CA LYS A 33 -5.14 -5.99 -3.31
C LYS A 33 -6.29 -6.50 -4.16
N GLU A 34 -6.22 -7.75 -4.61
CA GLU A 34 -7.26 -8.32 -5.47
C GLU A 34 -8.57 -8.56 -4.72
N ASN A 35 -8.49 -9.03 -3.47
CA ASN A 35 -9.65 -9.23 -2.61
C ASN A 35 -9.47 -8.49 -1.27
N PRO A 36 -9.67 -7.15 -1.25
CA PRO A 36 -9.52 -6.37 -0.03
C PRO A 36 -10.51 -6.82 1.05
N PRO A 37 -10.05 -7.08 2.29
CA PRO A 37 -10.95 -7.37 3.39
C PRO A 37 -11.61 -6.06 3.85
N TYR A 38 -12.64 -5.61 3.12
CA TYR A 38 -13.23 -4.27 3.27
C TYR A 38 -13.67 -3.96 4.70
N ARG A 39 -14.23 -4.95 5.41
CA ARG A 39 -14.64 -4.79 6.82
C ARG A 39 -13.45 -4.51 7.73
N ASP A 40 -12.38 -5.29 7.59
CA ASP A 40 -11.16 -5.10 8.38
C ASP A 40 -10.47 -3.79 8.06
N ILE A 41 -10.38 -3.44 6.77
CA ILE A 41 -9.85 -2.14 6.33
C ILE A 41 -10.65 -1.00 6.95
N HIS A 42 -11.98 -1.11 6.91
CA HIS A 42 -12.85 -0.09 7.48
C HIS A 42 -12.62 0.09 8.98
N HIS A 43 -12.66 -0.99 9.75
CA HIS A 43 -12.43 -0.91 11.20
C HIS A 43 -11.02 -0.42 11.55
N THR A 44 -10.00 -0.89 10.82
CA THR A 44 -8.60 -0.56 11.11
C THR A 44 -8.28 0.89 10.75
N LEU A 45 -8.76 1.37 9.61
CA LEU A 45 -8.39 2.69 9.07
C LEU A 45 -9.37 3.78 9.44
N CYS A 46 -10.66 3.51 9.50
CA CYS A 46 -11.70 4.53 9.72
C CYS A 46 -12.33 4.47 11.12
N GLY A 47 -12.20 3.35 11.82
CA GLY A 47 -12.89 3.08 13.08
C GLY A 47 -14.23 2.36 12.89
N VAL A 48 -14.87 1.98 13.99
CA VAL A 48 -16.05 1.09 13.99
C VAL A 48 -17.33 1.82 13.55
N GLU A 49 -17.45 3.12 13.85
CA GLU A 49 -18.69 3.89 13.64
C GLU A 49 -18.73 4.66 12.33
N TYR A 50 -17.64 4.68 11.56
CA TYR A 50 -17.55 5.49 10.36
C TYR A 50 -18.20 4.79 9.15
N ILE A 51 -18.39 5.48 8.03
CA ILE A 51 -18.77 4.85 6.75
C ILE A 51 -17.64 5.07 5.76
N ALA A 52 -16.87 4.04 5.43
CA ALA A 52 -15.88 4.11 4.36
C ALA A 52 -16.55 4.39 3.01
N ARG A 53 -16.31 5.59 2.47
CA ARG A 53 -16.70 5.96 1.10
C ARG A 53 -15.61 5.55 0.11
N TRP A 54 -15.88 4.47 -0.60
CA TRP A 54 -15.08 4.01 -1.72
C TRP A 54 -15.61 4.57 -3.03
N ASP A 55 -14.73 5.17 -3.82
CA ASP A 55 -14.99 5.43 -5.22
C ASP A 55 -14.68 4.20 -6.06
N ARG A 56 -15.31 4.13 -7.24
CA ARG A 56 -15.15 3.03 -8.18
C ARG A 56 -14.48 3.51 -9.46
N SER A 57 -13.58 2.69 -9.98
CA SER A 57 -13.02 2.84 -11.32
C SER A 57 -14.16 2.76 -12.34
N LYS A 58 -14.22 3.72 -13.27
CA LYS A 58 -15.22 3.73 -14.35
C LYS A 58 -15.04 2.55 -15.31
N ASP A 59 -13.81 2.13 -15.53
CA ASP A 59 -13.48 1.09 -16.51
C ASP A 59 -13.78 -0.32 -15.99
N THR A 60 -13.46 -0.57 -14.72
CA THR A 60 -13.55 -1.92 -14.12
C THR A 60 -14.73 -2.07 -13.16
N GLY A 61 -15.36 -0.98 -12.73
CA GLY A 61 -16.37 -0.95 -11.68
C GLY A 61 -15.85 -1.32 -10.27
N ARG A 62 -14.55 -1.66 -10.14
CA ARG A 62 -13.94 -2.06 -8.87
C ARG A 62 -13.68 -0.83 -7.99
N HIS A 63 -13.71 -1.01 -6.66
CA HIS A 63 -13.29 0.04 -5.74
C HIS A 63 -11.84 0.45 -6.01
N SER A 64 -11.62 1.74 -6.26
CA SER A 64 -10.34 2.29 -6.67
C SER A 64 -9.66 3.12 -5.58
N THR A 65 -10.44 3.92 -4.88
CA THR A 65 -9.93 4.93 -3.93
C THR A 65 -10.84 5.03 -2.72
N LEU A 66 -10.23 5.30 -1.56
CA LEU A 66 -10.91 5.57 -0.29
C LEU A 66 -10.57 7.01 0.14
N TYR A 67 -11.58 7.76 0.57
CA TYR A 67 -11.39 9.15 0.97
C TYR A 67 -10.54 9.28 2.24
N TYR A 68 -9.48 10.09 2.18
CA TYR A 68 -8.57 10.37 3.30
C TYR A 68 -9.25 10.92 4.55
N ALA A 69 -10.28 11.75 4.37
CA ALA A 69 -11.03 12.34 5.47
C ALA A 69 -11.61 11.28 6.43
N ASN A 70 -11.85 10.07 5.91
CA ASN A 70 -12.41 8.96 6.69
C ASN A 70 -11.38 8.28 7.59
N PHE A 71 -10.08 8.53 7.41
CA PHE A 71 -9.01 7.84 8.14
C PHE A 71 -8.88 8.40 9.55
N ASN A 72 -8.67 7.52 10.52
CA ASN A 72 -8.26 7.87 11.88
C ASN A 72 -6.82 8.42 11.90
N GLN A 73 -6.43 9.05 13.00
CA GLN A 73 -5.15 9.76 13.11
C GLN A 73 -3.94 8.84 12.89
N VAL A 74 -3.98 7.60 13.41
CA VAL A 74 -2.88 6.63 13.27
C VAL A 74 -2.73 6.19 11.82
N ALA A 75 -3.84 5.91 11.15
CA ALA A 75 -3.86 5.55 9.73
C ALA A 75 -3.32 6.68 8.83
N ARG A 76 -3.58 7.94 9.18
CA ARG A 76 -3.05 9.11 8.47
C ARG A 76 -1.52 9.19 8.55
N VAL A 77 -0.94 9.00 9.74
CA VAL A 77 0.53 8.99 9.92
C VAL A 77 1.18 7.86 9.12
N TRP A 78 0.62 6.65 9.17
CA TRP A 78 1.12 5.54 8.35
C TRP A 78 1.00 5.81 6.86
N LEU A 79 -0.10 6.43 6.43
CA LEU A 79 -0.28 6.80 5.03
C LEU A 79 0.76 7.82 4.57
N GLU A 80 1.12 8.81 5.39
CA GLU A 80 2.18 9.76 5.06
C GLU A 80 3.52 9.04 4.83
N ILE A 81 3.90 8.11 5.73
CA ILE A 81 5.12 7.30 5.57
C ILE A 81 5.06 6.49 4.27
N VAL A 82 3.94 5.82 4.00
CA VAL A 82 3.74 5.04 2.78
C VAL A 82 3.88 5.92 1.54
N CYS A 83 3.25 7.10 1.53
CA CYS A 83 3.27 8.04 0.40
C CYS A 83 4.60 8.77 0.23
N SER A 84 5.45 8.83 1.26
CA SER A 84 6.78 9.44 1.18
C SER A 84 7.89 8.45 0.83
N VAL A 85 7.72 7.16 1.16
CA VAL A 85 8.80 6.18 1.07
C VAL A 85 8.48 5.00 0.14
N LEU A 86 7.27 4.45 0.21
CA LEU A 86 6.97 3.15 -0.39
C LEU A 86 6.19 3.25 -1.70
N LEU A 87 5.09 4.02 -1.71
CA LEU A 87 4.19 4.19 -2.86
C LEU A 87 3.92 5.67 -3.08
N LEU A 88 4.92 6.36 -3.65
CA LEU A 88 4.98 7.80 -3.79
C LEU A 88 3.66 8.43 -4.28
N ALA A 89 3.21 9.49 -3.60
CA ALA A 89 1.98 10.20 -3.93
C ALA A 89 2.18 11.72 -3.85
N LYS A 90 1.58 12.46 -4.78
CA LYS A 90 1.55 13.94 -4.74
C LYS A 90 0.36 14.49 -3.94
N HIS A 91 -0.73 13.73 -3.90
CA HIS A 91 -1.98 14.13 -3.25
C HIS A 91 -2.47 12.98 -2.36
N LEU A 92 -3.02 13.33 -1.20
CA LEU A 92 -3.51 12.36 -0.22
C LEU A 92 -5.03 12.22 -0.22
N THR A 93 -5.78 13.13 -0.86
CA THR A 93 -7.25 13.20 -0.76
C THR A 93 -7.94 11.88 -1.12
N ASP A 94 -7.52 11.29 -2.25
CA ASP A 94 -8.03 10.00 -2.74
C ASP A 94 -6.95 8.93 -2.61
N VAL A 95 -7.11 8.09 -1.58
CA VAL A 95 -6.12 7.07 -1.25
C VAL A 95 -6.38 5.83 -2.11
N THR A 96 -5.45 5.49 -3.00
CA THR A 96 -5.59 4.34 -3.89
C THR A 96 -5.69 3.02 -3.12
N ARG A 97 -6.40 2.05 -3.68
CA ARG A 97 -6.56 0.69 -3.13
C ARG A 97 -5.25 0.08 -2.64
N ASP A 98 -4.18 0.20 -3.43
CA ASP A 98 -2.86 -0.34 -3.10
C ASP A 98 -2.28 0.29 -1.81
N ARG A 99 -2.42 1.61 -1.65
CA ARG A 99 -1.98 2.31 -0.44
C ARG A 99 -2.86 1.98 0.75
N VAL A 100 -4.18 1.90 0.56
CA VAL A 100 -5.13 1.50 1.60
C VAL A 100 -4.77 0.12 2.16
N VAL A 101 -4.54 -0.86 1.29
CA VAL A 101 -4.17 -2.22 1.68
C VAL A 101 -2.83 -2.22 2.42
N LEU A 102 -1.83 -1.49 1.91
CA LEU A 102 -0.51 -1.43 2.53
C LEU A 102 -0.55 -0.81 3.93
N VAL A 103 -1.27 0.29 4.11
CA VAL A 103 -1.45 0.92 5.44
C VAL A 103 -2.16 -0.03 6.40
N CYS A 104 -3.20 -0.73 5.94
CA CYS A 104 -3.91 -1.72 6.75
C CYS A 104 -2.98 -2.88 7.18
N MET A 105 -2.16 -3.40 6.27
CA MET A 105 -1.16 -4.44 6.58
C MET A 105 -0.16 -3.96 7.64
N LEU A 106 0.37 -2.75 7.48
CA LEU A 106 1.33 -2.17 8.45
C LEU A 106 0.70 -2.00 9.83
N MET A 107 -0.51 -1.44 9.91
CA MET A 107 -1.22 -1.26 11.18
C MET A 107 -1.56 -2.58 11.88
N LYS A 108 -1.77 -3.67 11.11
CA LYS A 108 -2.00 -5.01 11.64
C LYS A 108 -0.71 -5.79 11.92
N GLY A 109 0.47 -5.18 11.73
CA GLY A 109 1.76 -5.84 11.94
C GLY A 109 2.05 -6.97 10.96
N MET A 110 1.44 -6.95 9.78
CA MET A 110 1.67 -7.96 8.75
C MET A 110 3.02 -7.75 8.08
N LEU A 111 3.70 -8.85 7.76
CA LEU A 111 4.96 -8.82 7.02
C LEU A 111 4.74 -8.29 5.60
N ILE A 112 5.64 -7.41 5.16
CA ILE A 112 5.66 -6.85 3.81
C ILE A 112 7.01 -7.11 3.15
N ASN A 113 7.00 -7.32 1.84
CA ASN A 113 8.23 -7.33 1.04
C ASN A 113 8.48 -5.90 0.51
N VAL A 114 9.39 -5.17 1.14
CA VAL A 114 9.72 -3.78 0.80
C VAL A 114 10.27 -3.67 -0.62
N GLY A 115 11.22 -4.53 -1.00
CA GLY A 115 11.80 -4.55 -2.33
C GLY A 115 10.80 -4.86 -3.45
N ALA A 116 9.76 -5.65 -3.16
CA ALA A 116 8.68 -5.92 -4.11
C ALA A 116 7.72 -4.74 -4.27
N ILE A 117 7.48 -3.99 -3.19
CA ILE A 117 6.65 -2.78 -3.21
C ILE A 117 7.35 -1.64 -3.98
N LEU A 118 8.67 -1.53 -3.85
CA LEU A 118 9.48 -0.47 -4.47
C LEU A 118 9.83 -0.73 -5.94
N ARG A 119 9.63 -1.94 -6.44
CA ARG A 119 10.00 -2.34 -7.81
C ARG A 119 8.87 -2.09 -8.79
#